data_AF-A0A9D4X6J8-F1
#
_entry.id   AF-A0A9D4X6J8-F1
#
_cell.length_a   1.000
_cell.length_b   1.000
_cell.length_c   1.000
_cell.angle_alpha   90.00
_cell.angle_beta   90.00
_cell.angle_gamma   90.00
#
_symmetry.space_group_name_H-M   'P 1'
#
loop_
_entity.id
_entity.type
_entity.pdbx_description
1 polymer ?
#
loop_
_entity_poly.entity_id
_entity_poly.type
_entity_poly.pdbx_seq_one_letter_code
_entity_poly.pdbx_strand_id
1 'polypeptide(L)'
;MAPPLVTLLSAEPEIQYVALRNINLIVQRRPTILAHEIKVFFCKYNDPIYVKMEKLEIMIKLASERNIDQVLLEFKEYATEVDVDFVRKAVRAIGRCAIKLERAAERCISVLLELIKIKVNYVVQEAIIVIKDIFRRYPNTYESIIATLCESLDTLDEPEAKASMIWIIGEYAERIDNADELLESFLESFPEEPALVQLQLLTATVKLFLKKPTEGPQQMIQVVLNNATMETDNPDLRDLVFSFPFSRLRQLAMAAW
;
A
#
# COMPACT_ATOMS: atom_id res chain seq x y z
N MET A 1 3.73 1.27 -37.40
CA MET A 1 4.71 0.42 -36.68
C MET A 1 4.09 -0.48 -35.60
N ALA A 2 2.87 -0.20 -35.12
CA ALA A 2 2.19 -1.10 -34.17
C ALA A 2 1.85 -2.51 -34.73
N PRO A 3 1.42 -2.69 -36.00
CA PRO A 3 0.90 -3.97 -36.47
C PRO A 3 1.87 -5.17 -36.35
N PRO A 4 3.18 -5.04 -36.68
CA PRO A 4 4.13 -6.15 -36.52
C PRO A 4 4.37 -6.55 -35.06
N LEU A 5 4.34 -5.58 -34.13
CA LEU A 5 4.51 -5.86 -32.71
C LEU A 5 3.29 -6.58 -32.15
N VAL A 6 2.09 -6.23 -32.62
CA VAL A 6 0.84 -6.92 -32.26
C VAL A 6 0.82 -8.35 -32.81
N THR A 7 1.33 -8.60 -34.02
CA THR A 7 1.40 -9.97 -34.57
C THR A 7 2.32 -10.89 -33.76
N LEU A 8 3.39 -10.36 -33.16
CA LEU A 8 4.30 -11.15 -32.30
C LEU A 8 3.61 -11.64 -31.02
N LEU A 9 2.57 -10.94 -30.57
CA LEU A 9 1.76 -11.34 -29.41
C LEU A 9 0.76 -12.47 -29.74
N SER A 10 0.72 -12.93 -30.99
CA SER A 10 -0.07 -14.09 -31.42
C SER A 10 0.79 -15.36 -31.60
N ALA A 11 2.10 -15.28 -31.35
CA ALA A 11 3.03 -16.40 -31.44
C ALA A 11 2.96 -17.32 -30.20
N GLU A 12 3.86 -18.31 -30.12
CA GLU A 12 4.01 -19.18 -28.94
C GLU A 12 4.39 -18.37 -27.68
N PRO A 13 4.02 -18.81 -26.47
CA PRO A 13 4.19 -18.03 -25.23
C PRO A 13 5.62 -17.56 -24.95
N GLU A 14 6.62 -18.37 -25.32
CA GLU A 14 8.04 -18.05 -25.17
C GLU A 14 8.45 -16.87 -26.07
N ILE A 15 7.96 -16.88 -27.32
CA ILE A 15 8.18 -15.78 -28.27
C ILE A 15 7.43 -14.54 -27.80
N GLN A 16 6.19 -14.70 -27.30
CA GLN A 16 5.43 -13.59 -26.73
C GLN A 16 6.17 -12.95 -25.56
N TYR A 17 6.75 -13.75 -24.65
CA TYR A 17 7.50 -13.22 -23.52
C TYR A 17 8.69 -12.36 -23.98
N VAL A 18 9.50 -12.87 -24.91
CA VAL A 18 10.62 -12.10 -25.48
C VAL A 18 10.12 -10.84 -26.18
N ALA A 19 9.01 -10.92 -26.92
CA ALA A 19 8.40 -9.76 -27.56
C ALA A 19 7.92 -8.73 -26.54
N LEU A 20 7.25 -9.16 -25.46
CA LEU A 20 6.76 -8.29 -24.39
C LEU A 20 7.90 -7.58 -23.68
N ARG A 21 9.01 -8.27 -23.37
CA ARG A 21 10.21 -7.64 -22.78
C ARG A 21 10.76 -6.52 -23.66
N ASN A 22 10.83 -6.75 -24.98
CA ASN A 22 11.28 -5.74 -25.93
C ASN A 22 10.26 -4.60 -26.09
N ILE A 23 8.97 -4.90 -26.16
CA ILE A 23 7.89 -3.91 -26.18
C ILE A 23 7.97 -3.03 -24.93
N ASN A 24 8.24 -3.62 -23.77
CA ASN A 24 8.36 -2.93 -22.50
C ASN A 24 9.46 -1.85 -22.55
N LEU A 25 10.61 -2.16 -23.15
CA LEU A 25 11.70 -1.20 -23.41
C LEU A 25 11.30 -0.13 -24.43
N ILE A 26 10.61 -0.52 -25.50
CA ILE A 26 10.13 0.42 -26.54
C ILE A 26 9.14 1.42 -25.93
N VAL A 27 8.18 0.97 -25.13
CA VAL A 27 7.17 1.82 -24.50
C VAL A 27 7.80 2.78 -23.50
N GLN A 28 8.84 2.37 -22.78
CA GLN A 28 9.62 3.29 -21.92
C GLN A 28 10.25 4.43 -22.73
N ARG A 29 10.75 4.15 -23.94
CA ARG A 29 11.43 5.16 -24.77
C ARG A 29 10.48 5.98 -25.64
N ARG A 30 9.39 5.37 -26.12
CA ARG A 30 8.42 5.94 -27.06
C ARG A 30 6.99 5.46 -26.74
N PRO A 31 6.35 6.01 -25.70
CA PRO A 31 5.04 5.54 -25.22
C PRO A 31 3.90 5.74 -26.23
N THR A 32 4.03 6.66 -27.19
CA THR A 32 3.00 6.96 -28.19
C THR A 32 2.80 5.86 -29.23
N ILE A 33 3.76 4.95 -29.43
CA ILE A 33 3.71 3.93 -30.50
C ILE A 33 2.56 2.94 -30.28
N LEU A 34 2.25 2.61 -29.02
CA LEU A 34 1.26 1.60 -28.64
C LEU A 34 0.12 2.16 -27.78
N ALA A 35 -0.02 3.49 -27.69
CA ALA A 35 -1.00 4.15 -26.83
C ALA A 35 -2.47 3.77 -27.14
N HIS A 36 -2.76 3.38 -28.39
CA HIS A 36 -4.11 3.00 -28.84
C HIS A 36 -4.37 1.48 -28.79
N GLU A 37 -3.34 0.66 -28.53
CA GLU A 37 -3.40 -0.80 -28.64
C GLU A 37 -3.49 -1.49 -27.27
N ILE A 38 -4.01 -0.80 -26.25
CA ILE A 38 -3.97 -1.30 -24.87
C ILE A 38 -4.66 -2.66 -24.69
N LYS A 39 -5.74 -2.92 -25.44
CA LYS A 39 -6.52 -4.15 -25.38
C LYS A 39 -5.72 -5.40 -25.78
N VAL A 40 -4.68 -5.23 -26.60
CA VAL A 40 -3.81 -6.34 -27.01
C VAL A 40 -3.03 -6.91 -25.82
N PHE A 41 -2.81 -6.07 -24.80
CA PHE A 41 -2.09 -6.46 -23.59
C PHE A 41 -3.00 -7.02 -22.49
N PHE A 42 -4.30 -7.20 -22.73
CA PHE A 42 -5.15 -7.86 -21.74
C PHE A 42 -4.78 -9.34 -21.63
N CYS A 43 -4.77 -9.83 -20.39
CA CYS A 43 -4.41 -11.19 -20.06
C CYS A 43 -5.53 -12.14 -20.51
N LYS A 44 -5.16 -13.23 -21.16
CA LYS A 44 -6.08 -14.34 -21.44
C LYS A 44 -6.00 -15.35 -20.30
N TYR A 45 -7.07 -16.11 -20.09
CA TYR A 45 -7.11 -17.16 -19.07
C TYR A 45 -6.01 -18.20 -19.23
N ASN A 46 -5.66 -18.55 -20.48
CA ASN A 46 -4.64 -19.54 -20.82
C ASN A 46 -3.22 -18.97 -20.95
N ASP A 47 -3.02 -17.67 -20.69
CA ASP A 47 -1.68 -17.09 -20.72
C ASP A 47 -0.84 -17.61 -19.54
N PRO A 48 0.40 -18.04 -19.75
CA PRO A 48 1.31 -18.39 -18.66
C PRO A 48 1.57 -17.19 -17.73
N ILE A 49 1.84 -17.47 -16.46
CA ILE A 49 2.03 -16.44 -15.43
C ILE A 49 3.08 -15.37 -15.81
N TYR A 50 4.20 -15.77 -16.42
CA TYR A 50 5.25 -14.84 -16.84
C TYR A 50 4.80 -13.91 -17.97
N VAL A 51 3.87 -14.35 -18.84
CA VAL A 51 3.25 -13.51 -19.88
C VAL A 51 2.28 -12.52 -19.23
N LYS A 52 1.44 -13.00 -18.30
CA LYS A 52 0.49 -12.15 -17.56
C LYS A 52 1.20 -11.03 -16.80
N MET A 53 2.31 -11.36 -16.12
CA MET A 53 3.13 -10.39 -15.39
C MET A 53 3.70 -9.28 -16.28
N GLU A 54 4.24 -9.63 -17.45
CA GLU A 54 4.77 -8.63 -18.39
C GLU A 54 3.67 -7.78 -19.04
N LYS A 55 2.54 -8.41 -19.39
CA LYS A 55 1.35 -7.70 -19.89
C LYS A 55 0.86 -6.65 -18.89
N LEU A 56 0.76 -7.03 -17.62
CA LEU A 56 0.38 -6.13 -16.53
C LEU A 56 1.32 -4.90 -16.44
N GLU A 57 2.64 -5.12 -16.48
CA GLU A 57 3.62 -4.02 -16.44
C GLU A 57 3.50 -3.07 -17.64
N ILE A 58 3.23 -3.59 -18.84
CA ILE A 58 3.02 -2.77 -20.03
C ILE A 58 1.70 -1.99 -19.92
N MET A 59 0.63 -2.61 -19.43
CA MET A 59 -0.67 -1.95 -19.21
C MET A 59 -0.52 -0.72 -18.30
N ILE A 60 0.22 -0.83 -17.19
CA ILE A 60 0.51 0.31 -16.29
C ILE A 60 1.23 1.44 -17.05
N LYS A 61 2.19 1.10 -17.93
CA LYS A 61 2.94 2.10 -18.71
C LYS A 61 2.08 2.78 -19.78
N LEU A 62 1.16 2.05 -20.41
CA LEU A 62 0.25 2.56 -21.42
C LEU A 62 -1.04 3.19 -20.83
N ALA A 63 -1.30 3.00 -19.54
CA ALA A 63 -2.44 3.61 -18.87
C ALA A 63 -2.40 5.14 -19.00
N SER A 64 -3.54 5.71 -19.41
CA SER A 64 -3.77 7.13 -19.65
C SER A 64 -5.20 7.50 -19.25
N GLU A 65 -5.51 8.79 -19.15
CA GLU A 65 -6.85 9.26 -18.80
C GLU A 65 -7.95 8.75 -19.73
N ARG A 66 -7.62 8.38 -20.98
CA ARG A 66 -8.58 7.93 -21.99
C ARG A 66 -8.98 6.46 -21.86
N ASN A 67 -8.12 5.64 -21.25
CA ASN A 67 -8.30 4.19 -21.21
C ASN A 67 -8.35 3.63 -19.78
N ILE A 68 -8.20 4.48 -18.76
CA ILE A 68 -8.08 4.05 -17.38
C ILE A 68 -9.29 3.25 -16.88
N ASP A 69 -10.51 3.58 -17.32
CA ASP A 69 -11.71 2.84 -16.89
C ASP A 69 -11.68 1.38 -17.36
N GLN A 70 -11.22 1.15 -18.59
CA GLN A 70 -11.05 -0.21 -19.12
C GLN A 70 -9.94 -0.96 -18.40
N VAL A 71 -8.82 -0.27 -18.12
CA VAL A 71 -7.68 -0.87 -17.40
C VAL A 71 -8.06 -1.24 -15.97
N LEU A 72 -8.80 -0.38 -15.27
CA LEU A 72 -9.26 -0.65 -13.90
C LEU A 72 -10.26 -1.80 -13.84
N LEU A 73 -11.14 -1.92 -14.83
CA LEU A 73 -12.05 -3.06 -14.92
C LEU A 73 -11.28 -4.37 -15.04
N GLU A 74 -10.29 -4.43 -15.95
CA GLU A 74 -9.43 -5.60 -16.12
C GLU A 74 -8.61 -5.90 -14.85
N PHE A 75 -7.99 -4.89 -14.22
CA PHE A 75 -7.24 -5.11 -12.99
C PHE A 75 -8.11 -5.59 -11.83
N LYS A 76 -9.37 -5.15 -11.77
CA LYS A 76 -10.34 -5.65 -10.81
C LYS A 76 -10.66 -7.12 -11.05
N GLU A 77 -10.84 -7.53 -12.31
CA GLU A 77 -11.03 -8.95 -12.66
C GLU A 77 -9.79 -9.77 -12.30
N TYR A 78 -8.58 -9.27 -12.58
CA TYR A 78 -7.32 -9.94 -12.24
C TYR A 78 -7.13 -10.10 -10.74
N ALA A 79 -7.66 -9.16 -9.94
CA ALA A 79 -7.65 -9.26 -8.47
C ALA A 79 -8.59 -10.34 -7.91
N THR A 80 -9.38 -11.00 -8.76
CA THR A 80 -10.25 -12.13 -8.41
C THR A 80 -9.77 -13.48 -8.96
N GLU A 81 -8.59 -13.51 -9.59
CA GLU A 81 -7.97 -14.76 -10.03
C GLU A 81 -7.49 -15.64 -8.85
N VAL A 82 -7.10 -16.89 -9.16
CA VAL A 82 -6.66 -17.88 -8.17
C VAL A 82 -5.19 -17.71 -7.79
N ASP A 83 -4.36 -17.17 -8.69
CA ASP A 83 -2.93 -17.01 -8.47
C ASP A 83 -2.65 -15.81 -7.56
N VAL A 84 -2.24 -16.08 -6.33
CA VAL A 84 -2.07 -15.07 -5.27
C VAL A 84 -1.03 -14.01 -5.65
N ASP A 85 0.09 -14.42 -6.27
CA ASP A 85 1.15 -13.51 -6.68
C ASP A 85 0.68 -12.55 -7.79
N PHE A 86 -0.05 -13.08 -8.76
CA PHE A 86 -0.65 -12.28 -9.83
C PHE A 86 -1.68 -11.29 -9.28
N VAL A 87 -2.58 -11.76 -8.39
CA VAL A 87 -3.58 -10.92 -7.74
C VAL A 87 -2.91 -9.76 -6.99
N ARG A 88 -1.87 -10.02 -6.20
CA ARG A 88 -1.14 -8.96 -5.49
C ARG A 88 -0.54 -7.94 -6.44
N LYS A 89 0.05 -8.40 -7.55
CA LYS A 89 0.59 -7.50 -8.58
C LYS A 89 -0.50 -6.68 -9.25
N ALA A 90 -1.68 -7.24 -9.51
CA ALA A 90 -2.82 -6.51 -10.05
C ALA A 90 -3.31 -5.40 -9.10
N VAL A 91 -3.41 -5.70 -7.79
CA VAL A 91 -3.75 -4.69 -6.77
C VAL A 91 -2.71 -3.56 -6.72
N ARG A 92 -1.41 -3.91 -6.73
CA ARG A 92 -0.32 -2.92 -6.84
C ARG A 92 -0.40 -2.10 -8.14
N ALA A 93 -0.83 -2.71 -9.25
CA ALA A 93 -0.99 -2.04 -10.52
C ALA A 93 -2.05 -0.92 -10.45
N ILE A 94 -3.17 -1.17 -9.77
CA ILE A 94 -4.21 -0.16 -9.48
C ILE A 94 -3.60 1.03 -8.72
N GLY A 95 -2.80 0.75 -7.69
CA GLY A 95 -2.07 1.76 -6.93
C GLY A 95 -1.13 2.61 -7.77
N ARG A 96 -0.32 1.96 -8.61
CA ARG A 96 0.59 2.66 -9.54
C ARG A 96 -0.16 3.52 -10.54
N CYS A 97 -1.33 3.08 -11.01
CA CYS A 97 -2.20 3.90 -11.84
C CYS A 97 -2.74 5.12 -11.09
N ALA A 98 -3.13 4.98 -9.81
CA ALA A 98 -3.59 6.08 -8.98
C ALA A 98 -2.50 7.15 -8.79
N ILE A 99 -1.25 6.73 -8.54
CA ILE A 99 -0.11 7.64 -8.33
C ILE A 99 0.32 8.31 -9.64
N LYS A 100 0.26 7.57 -10.75
CA LYS A 100 0.65 8.05 -12.09
C LYS A 100 -0.37 9.04 -12.67
N LEU A 101 -1.67 8.80 -12.45
CA LEU A 101 -2.77 9.55 -13.05
C LEU A 101 -3.67 10.14 -11.95
N GLU A 102 -3.46 11.42 -11.63
CA GLU A 102 -4.17 12.09 -10.54
C GLU A 102 -5.70 12.07 -10.72
N ARG A 103 -6.21 12.29 -11.93
CA ARG A 103 -7.65 12.21 -12.25
C ARG A 103 -8.24 10.80 -12.16
N ALA A 104 -7.41 9.78 -11.99
CA ALA A 104 -7.84 8.41 -11.79
C ALA A 104 -7.80 7.97 -10.33
N ALA A 105 -7.14 8.72 -9.44
CA ALA A 105 -6.91 8.32 -8.07
C ALA A 105 -8.21 7.97 -7.33
N GLU A 106 -9.24 8.81 -7.43
CA GLU A 106 -10.56 8.57 -6.83
C GLU A 106 -11.20 7.26 -7.33
N ARG A 107 -11.14 7.01 -8.65
CA ARG A 107 -11.66 5.77 -9.25
C ARG A 107 -10.87 4.54 -8.80
N CYS A 108 -9.53 4.63 -8.75
CA CYS A 108 -8.68 3.54 -8.27
C CYS A 108 -9.01 3.19 -6.81
N ILE A 109 -9.21 4.20 -5.97
CA ILE A 109 -9.59 4.02 -4.57
C ILE A 109 -10.95 3.36 -4.45
N SER A 110 -11.94 3.75 -5.26
CA SER A 110 -13.25 3.10 -5.30
C SER A 110 -13.11 1.60 -5.59
N VAL A 111 -12.28 1.24 -6.58
CA VAL A 111 -12.01 -0.17 -6.91
C VAL A 111 -11.33 -0.90 -5.76
N LEU A 112 -10.32 -0.30 -5.12
CA LEU A 112 -9.64 -0.91 -3.98
C LEU A 112 -10.59 -1.15 -2.80
N LEU A 113 -11.52 -0.22 -2.55
CA LEU A 113 -12.55 -0.40 -1.53
C LEU A 113 -13.52 -1.52 -1.84
N GLU A 114 -13.92 -1.66 -3.11
CA GLU A 114 -14.74 -2.79 -3.54
C GLU A 114 -14.00 -4.11 -3.31
N LEU A 115 -12.70 -4.18 -3.61
CA LEU A 115 -11.87 -5.36 -3.35
C LEU A 115 -11.76 -5.68 -1.86
N ILE A 116 -11.61 -4.67 -1.00
CA ILE A 116 -11.58 -4.87 0.47
C ILE A 116 -12.90 -5.45 0.97
N LYS A 117 -14.04 -5.00 0.43
CA LYS A 117 -15.38 -5.52 0.80
C LYS A 117 -15.60 -6.99 0.45
N ILE A 118 -14.81 -7.57 -0.47
CA ILE A 118 -14.85 -9.01 -0.78
C ILE A 118 -14.32 -9.83 0.41
N LYS A 119 -13.53 -9.23 1.32
CA LYS A 119 -12.97 -9.85 2.52
C LYS A 119 -12.04 -11.04 2.25
N VAL A 120 -11.36 -11.05 1.10
CA VAL A 120 -10.26 -11.98 0.83
C VAL A 120 -9.00 -11.43 1.49
N ASN A 121 -8.47 -12.15 2.48
CA ASN A 121 -7.44 -11.65 3.40
C ASN A 121 -6.22 -11.05 2.66
N TYR A 122 -5.55 -11.82 1.80
CA TYR A 122 -4.35 -11.33 1.08
C TYR A 122 -4.63 -10.15 0.13
N VAL A 123 -5.87 -10.01 -0.36
CA VAL A 123 -6.28 -8.85 -1.19
C VAL A 123 -6.47 -7.61 -0.32
N VAL A 124 -7.13 -7.76 0.84
CA VAL A 124 -7.34 -6.67 1.80
C VAL A 124 -6.00 -6.10 2.25
N GLN A 125 -5.07 -6.97 2.61
CA GLN A 125 -3.74 -6.58 3.06
C GLN A 125 -2.95 -5.83 2.01
N GLU A 126 -2.91 -6.36 0.78
CA GLU A 126 -2.24 -5.68 -0.33
C GLU A 126 -2.91 -4.35 -0.68
N ALA A 127 -4.25 -4.28 -0.61
CA ALA A 127 -4.99 -3.04 -0.84
C ALA A 127 -4.66 -1.97 0.21
N ILE A 128 -4.47 -2.33 1.49
CA ILE A 128 -4.08 -1.39 2.55
C ILE A 128 -2.69 -0.80 2.30
N ILE A 129 -1.73 -1.63 1.90
CA ILE A 129 -0.37 -1.18 1.54
C ILE A 129 -0.44 -0.16 0.41
N VAL A 130 -1.24 -0.46 -0.62
CA VAL A 130 -1.45 0.43 -1.77
C VAL A 130 -2.15 1.74 -1.38
N ILE A 131 -3.20 1.68 -0.55
CA ILE A 131 -3.95 2.86 -0.11
C ILE A 131 -3.05 3.80 0.71
N LYS A 132 -2.19 3.26 1.59
CA LYS A 132 -1.17 4.06 2.29
C LYS A 132 -0.33 4.86 1.30
N ASP A 133 0.18 4.24 0.23
CA ASP A 133 1.00 4.93 -0.76
C ASP A 133 0.21 6.01 -1.53
N ILE A 134 -1.08 5.78 -1.79
CA ILE A 134 -1.96 6.78 -2.38
C ILE A 134 -2.18 7.95 -1.40
N PHE A 135 -2.39 7.69 -0.11
CA PHE A 135 -2.54 8.74 0.92
C PHE A 135 -1.27 9.57 1.08
N ARG A 136 -0.08 8.96 0.95
CA ARG A 136 1.19 9.69 0.94
C ARG A 136 1.32 10.62 -0.26
N ARG A 137 0.70 10.27 -1.40
CA ARG A 137 0.69 11.08 -2.62
C ARG A 137 -0.36 12.19 -2.57
N TYR A 138 -1.55 11.90 -2.03
CA TYR A 138 -2.70 12.79 -1.97
C TYR A 138 -3.22 12.90 -0.52
N PRO A 139 -2.50 13.64 0.35
CA PRO A 139 -2.87 13.77 1.75
C PRO A 139 -4.22 14.48 1.92
N ASN A 140 -4.97 14.13 2.97
CA ASN A 140 -6.23 14.78 3.40
C ASN A 140 -7.36 14.81 2.34
N THR A 141 -7.28 13.96 1.31
CA THR A 141 -8.26 13.96 0.20
C THR A 141 -9.33 12.86 0.38
N TYR A 142 -8.95 11.72 0.96
CA TYR A 142 -9.76 10.50 0.97
C TYR A 142 -10.01 9.98 2.39
N GLU A 143 -10.19 10.89 3.35
CA GLU A 143 -10.30 10.59 4.78
C GLU A 143 -11.53 9.73 5.14
N SER A 144 -12.62 9.85 4.37
CA SER A 144 -13.88 9.11 4.61
C SER A 144 -13.73 7.58 4.57
N ILE A 145 -12.63 7.11 3.99
CA ILE A 145 -12.36 5.70 3.75
C ILE A 145 -11.69 5.04 4.96
N ILE A 146 -11.06 5.84 5.82
CA ILE A 146 -10.26 5.36 6.95
C ILE A 146 -11.10 4.48 7.88
N ALA A 147 -12.36 4.85 8.14
CA ALA A 147 -13.27 4.06 8.97
C ALA A 147 -13.45 2.63 8.42
N THR A 148 -13.65 2.48 7.11
CA THR A 148 -13.78 1.17 6.46
C THR A 148 -12.48 0.36 6.51
N LEU A 149 -11.32 1.02 6.50
CA LEU A 149 -10.03 0.35 6.65
C LEU A 149 -9.85 -0.19 8.07
N CYS A 150 -10.21 0.60 9.09
CA CYS A 150 -10.13 0.21 10.49
C CYS A 150 -11.04 -0.98 10.82
N GLU A 151 -12.21 -1.12 10.17
CA GLU A 151 -13.08 -2.30 10.32
C GLU A 151 -12.41 -3.63 9.88
N SER A 152 -11.33 -3.56 9.09
CA SER A 152 -10.62 -4.74 8.56
C SER A 152 -9.35 -5.09 9.35
N LEU A 153 -9.09 -4.44 10.48
CA LEU A 153 -7.84 -4.55 11.24
C LEU A 153 -7.59 -5.98 11.78
N ASP A 154 -8.64 -6.68 12.20
CA ASP A 154 -8.57 -8.05 12.73
C ASP A 154 -8.06 -9.08 11.71
N THR A 155 -8.02 -8.73 10.42
CA THR A 155 -7.61 -9.64 9.34
C THR A 155 -6.14 -9.52 8.97
N LEU A 156 -5.39 -8.57 9.56
CA LEU A 156 -4.01 -8.26 9.17
C LEU A 156 -3.01 -9.18 9.88
N ASP A 157 -2.31 -10.03 9.12
CA ASP A 157 -1.21 -10.87 9.59
C ASP A 157 0.15 -10.46 9.00
N GLU A 158 0.19 -9.87 7.80
CA GLU A 158 1.42 -9.45 7.15
C GLU A 158 2.04 -8.21 7.78
N PRO A 159 3.35 -8.24 8.08
CA PRO A 159 4.07 -7.10 8.67
C PRO A 159 3.95 -5.79 7.88
N GLU A 160 3.98 -5.88 6.54
CA GLU A 160 3.91 -4.71 5.67
C GLU A 160 2.51 -4.07 5.71
N ALA A 161 1.45 -4.89 5.79
CA ALA A 161 0.08 -4.43 5.90
C ALA A 161 -0.19 -3.83 7.29
N LYS A 162 0.25 -4.50 8.37
CA LYS A 162 0.18 -3.97 9.74
C LYS A 162 0.88 -2.61 9.85
N ALA A 163 2.14 -2.52 9.41
CA ALA A 163 2.89 -1.26 9.41
C ALA A 163 2.17 -0.17 8.58
N SER A 164 1.57 -0.55 7.44
CA SER A 164 0.82 0.39 6.62
C SER A 164 -0.44 0.90 7.32
N MET A 165 -1.18 0.04 8.02
CA MET A 165 -2.33 0.43 8.82
C MET A 165 -1.93 1.34 9.98
N ILE A 166 -0.90 0.98 10.74
CA ILE A 166 -0.38 1.77 11.87
C ILE A 166 0.07 3.16 11.40
N TRP A 167 0.68 3.25 10.21
CA TRP A 167 1.00 4.54 9.61
C TRP A 167 -0.25 5.38 9.33
N ILE A 168 -1.31 4.78 8.76
CA ILE A 168 -2.57 5.48 8.48
C ILE A 168 -3.18 6.00 9.79
N ILE A 169 -3.24 5.14 10.83
CA ILE A 169 -3.81 5.52 12.13
C ILE A 169 -3.02 6.69 12.75
N GLY A 170 -1.68 6.61 12.77
CA GLY A 170 -0.84 7.68 13.32
C GLY A 170 -0.88 8.98 12.50
N GLU A 171 -0.96 8.90 11.17
CA GLU A 171 -1.02 10.08 10.30
C GLU A 171 -2.38 10.80 10.43
N TYR A 172 -3.47 10.05 10.55
CA TYR A 172 -4.83 10.59 10.63
C TYR A 172 -5.45 10.52 12.04
N ALA A 173 -4.61 10.44 13.07
CA ALA A 173 -5.02 10.34 14.48
C ALA A 173 -5.95 11.47 14.97
N GLU A 174 -5.95 12.63 14.33
CA GLU A 174 -6.88 13.75 14.62
C GLU A 174 -8.31 13.47 14.16
N ARG A 175 -8.48 12.61 13.16
CA ARG A 175 -9.78 12.25 12.56
C ARG A 175 -10.35 10.96 13.10
N ILE A 176 -9.49 10.08 13.60
CA ILE A 176 -9.88 8.80 14.20
C ILE A 176 -10.04 9.04 15.69
N ASP A 177 -11.26 8.88 16.21
CA ASP A 177 -11.57 9.13 17.62
C ASP A 177 -10.91 8.08 18.52
N ASN A 178 -11.04 6.80 18.18
CA ASN A 178 -10.47 5.64 18.89
C ASN A 178 -9.04 5.26 18.44
N ALA A 179 -8.24 6.23 18.00
CA ALA A 179 -6.89 5.97 17.49
C ALA A 179 -5.94 5.42 18.57
N ASP A 180 -6.16 5.81 19.82
CA ASP A 180 -5.49 5.32 21.02
C ASP A 180 -5.78 3.84 21.25
N GLU A 181 -7.05 3.44 21.31
CA GLU A 181 -7.46 2.04 21.49
C GLU A 181 -6.89 1.14 20.38
N LEU A 182 -6.96 1.58 19.13
CA LEU A 182 -6.46 0.82 17.98
C LEU A 182 -4.93 0.66 17.98
N LEU A 183 -4.19 1.66 18.48
CA LEU A 183 -2.74 1.55 18.60
C LEU A 183 -2.35 0.71 19.81
N GLU A 184 -3.09 0.81 20.92
CA GLU A 184 -2.85 0.05 22.15
C GLU A 184 -2.90 -1.46 21.90
N SER A 185 -3.87 -1.93 21.08
CA SER A 185 -3.96 -3.35 20.73
C SER A 185 -2.71 -3.89 20.00
N PHE A 186 -2.01 -3.05 19.23
CA PHE A 186 -0.73 -3.43 18.61
C PHE A 186 0.47 -3.31 19.57
N LEU A 187 0.35 -2.52 20.64
CA LEU A 187 1.41 -2.37 21.64
C LEU A 187 1.48 -3.57 22.59
N GLU A 188 0.36 -4.25 22.83
CA GLU A 188 0.33 -5.47 23.66
C GLU A 188 1.26 -6.57 23.12
N SER A 189 1.36 -6.72 21.80
CA SER A 189 2.25 -7.68 21.14
C SER A 189 3.58 -7.09 20.66
N PHE A 190 3.95 -5.87 21.08
CA PHE A 190 5.09 -5.12 20.55
C PHE A 190 6.42 -5.92 20.49
N PRO A 191 6.82 -6.68 21.54
CA PRO A 191 8.09 -7.43 21.51
C PRO A 191 8.10 -8.58 20.48
N GLU A 192 6.93 -9.12 20.15
CA GLU A 192 6.74 -10.23 19.22
C GLU A 192 6.62 -9.76 17.76
N GLU A 193 6.25 -8.49 17.56
CA GLU A 193 6.13 -7.89 16.23
C GLU A 193 7.50 -7.67 15.57
N PRO A 194 7.58 -7.74 14.22
CA PRO A 194 8.82 -7.50 13.51
C PRO A 194 9.25 -6.03 13.58
N ALA A 195 10.55 -5.80 13.42
CA ALA A 195 11.19 -4.49 13.50
C ALA A 195 10.48 -3.38 12.69
N LEU A 196 9.97 -3.73 11.49
CA LEU A 196 9.21 -2.79 10.64
C LEU A 196 7.97 -2.25 11.35
N VAL A 197 7.21 -3.14 12.00
CA VAL A 197 5.97 -2.80 12.72
C VAL A 197 6.31 -2.03 13.99
N GLN A 198 7.32 -2.46 14.75
CA GLN A 198 7.81 -1.78 15.95
C GLN A 198 8.23 -0.33 15.67
N LEU A 199 9.01 -0.08 14.61
CA LEU A 199 9.43 1.26 14.20
C LEU A 199 8.24 2.15 13.85
N GLN A 200 7.26 1.56 13.18
CA GLN A 200 6.07 2.27 12.74
C GLN A 200 5.11 2.56 13.92
N LEU A 201 5.02 1.66 14.90
CA LEU A 201 4.28 1.85 16.16
C LEU A 201 4.88 2.97 16.99
N LEU A 202 6.20 2.99 17.13
CA LEU A 202 6.90 4.08 17.81
C LEU A 202 6.58 5.43 17.15
N THR A 203 6.70 5.51 15.83
CA THR A 203 6.41 6.74 15.09
C THR A 203 4.94 7.16 15.20
N ALA A 204 4.01 6.21 15.11
CA ALA A 204 2.57 6.48 15.20
C ALA A 204 2.15 6.94 16.59
N THR A 205 2.68 6.31 17.65
CA THR A 205 2.40 6.67 19.05
C THR A 205 2.92 8.07 19.38
N VAL A 206 4.13 8.41 18.91
CA VAL A 206 4.67 9.76 19.05
C VAL A 206 3.81 10.79 18.30
N LYS A 207 3.35 10.49 17.08
CA LYS A 207 2.44 11.37 16.33
C LYS A 207 1.10 11.56 17.06
N LEU A 208 0.51 10.48 17.57
CA LEU A 208 -0.74 10.51 18.33
C LEU A 208 -0.61 11.47 19.52
N PHE A 209 0.43 11.32 20.33
CA PHE A 209 0.65 12.18 21.49
C PHE A 209 0.90 13.64 21.13
N LEU A 210 1.68 13.92 20.07
CA LEU A 210 1.93 15.29 19.62
C LEU A 210 0.64 16.00 19.17
N LYS A 211 -0.35 15.24 18.70
CA LYS A 211 -1.65 15.75 18.23
C LYS A 211 -2.70 15.79 19.35
N LYS A 212 -2.70 14.77 20.21
CA LYS A 212 -3.62 14.58 21.35
C LYS A 212 -2.80 14.29 22.61
N PRO A 213 -2.30 15.31 23.34
CA PRO A 213 -1.53 15.12 24.56
C PRO A 213 -2.45 14.83 25.75
N THR A 214 -3.17 13.72 25.71
CA THR A 214 -4.02 13.21 26.80
C THR A 214 -3.29 12.14 27.61
N GLU A 215 -3.85 11.74 28.76
CA GLU A 215 -3.21 10.76 29.65
C GLU A 215 -2.97 9.39 28.98
N GLY A 216 -3.90 8.92 28.14
CA GLY A 216 -3.76 7.65 27.41
C GLY A 216 -2.51 7.60 26.50
N PRO A 217 -2.41 8.48 25.49
CA PRO A 217 -1.21 8.59 24.63
C PRO A 217 0.09 8.83 25.40
N GLN A 218 0.03 9.51 26.55
CA GLN A 218 1.20 9.69 27.42
C GLN A 218 1.69 8.37 28.03
N GLN A 219 0.77 7.53 28.52
CA GLN A 219 1.10 6.20 29.03
C GLN A 219 1.63 5.30 27.90
N MET A 220 1.00 5.33 26.73
CA MET A 220 1.44 4.57 25.56
C MET A 220 2.87 4.91 25.16
N ILE A 221 3.23 6.20 25.15
CA ILE A 221 4.62 6.61 24.88
C ILE A 221 5.60 6.01 25.90
N GLN A 222 5.26 6.03 27.19
CA GLN A 222 6.14 5.47 28.22
C GLN A 222 6.38 3.97 27.99
N VAL A 223 5.31 3.23 27.70
CA VAL A 223 5.39 1.79 27.40
C VAL A 223 6.27 1.55 26.17
N VAL A 224 6.01 2.25 25.07
CA VAL A 224 6.75 2.05 23.81
C VAL A 224 8.22 2.40 23.95
N LEU A 225 8.55 3.50 24.64
CA LEU A 225 9.93 3.91 24.86
C LEU A 225 10.67 2.90 25.75
N ASN A 226 10.02 2.36 26.77
CA ASN A 226 10.60 1.32 27.63
C ASN A 226 10.84 0.03 26.85
N ASN A 227 9.85 -0.45 26.10
CA ASN A 227 9.97 -1.68 25.31
C ASN A 227 11.05 -1.54 24.23
N ALA A 228 11.09 -0.41 23.52
CA ALA A 228 12.07 -0.13 22.47
C ALA A 228 13.51 0.02 22.99
N THR A 229 13.71 0.42 24.25
CA THR A 229 15.05 0.62 24.84
C THR A 229 15.55 -0.57 25.65
N MET A 230 14.68 -1.23 26.41
CA MET A 230 15.05 -2.28 27.35
C MET A 230 14.82 -3.69 26.81
N GLU A 231 13.76 -3.91 26.03
CA GLU A 231 13.33 -5.26 25.62
C GLU A 231 13.74 -5.61 24.18
N THR A 232 14.08 -4.60 23.36
CA THR A 232 14.40 -4.81 21.95
C THR A 232 15.89 -4.66 21.68
N ASP A 233 16.49 -5.62 20.98
CA ASP A 233 17.93 -5.62 20.61
C ASP A 233 18.25 -4.88 19.31
N ASN A 234 17.25 -4.36 18.62
CA ASN A 234 17.46 -3.68 17.35
C ASN A 234 18.06 -2.27 17.56
N PRO A 235 19.29 -2.01 17.05
CA PRO A 235 19.94 -0.72 17.23
C PRO A 235 19.19 0.43 16.54
N ASP A 236 18.55 0.20 15.38
CA ASP A 236 17.82 1.25 14.65
C ASP A 236 16.61 1.76 15.46
N LEU A 237 15.95 0.86 16.20
CA LEU A 237 14.85 1.21 17.09
C LEU A 237 15.33 2.08 18.25
N ARG A 238 16.46 1.69 18.87
CA ARG A 238 17.07 2.46 19.96
C ARG A 238 17.52 3.84 19.47
N ASP A 239 18.19 3.91 18.32
CA ASP A 239 18.66 5.16 17.72
C ASP A 239 17.49 6.08 17.34
N LEU A 240 16.40 5.53 16.81
CA LEU A 240 15.18 6.30 16.52
C LEU A 240 14.56 6.88 17.79
N VAL A 241 14.51 6.10 18.88
CA VAL A 241 14.09 6.59 20.20
C VAL A 241 14.97 7.76 20.67
N PHE A 242 16.30 7.64 20.55
CA PHE A 242 17.24 8.70 20.93
C PHE A 242 17.17 9.95 20.04
N SER A 243 16.78 9.79 18.78
CA SER A 243 16.61 10.88 17.81
C SER A 243 15.40 11.76 18.12
N PHE A 244 14.33 11.20 18.72
CA PHE A 244 13.21 12.04 19.15
C PHE A 244 13.69 13.05 20.19
N PRO A 245 13.39 14.36 20.02
CA PRO A 245 13.93 15.40 20.87
C PRO A 245 13.48 15.17 22.32
N PHE A 246 14.40 14.59 23.10
CA PHE A 246 14.26 14.29 24.52
C PHE A 246 13.80 15.51 25.32
N SER A 247 14.05 16.74 24.85
CA SER A 247 13.61 17.99 25.47
C SER A 247 12.10 18.26 25.37
N ARG A 248 11.41 17.87 24.28
CA ARG A 248 9.95 18.02 24.16
C ARG A 248 9.18 16.88 24.82
N LEU A 249 9.72 15.65 24.77
CA LEU A 249 9.09 14.48 25.39
C LEU A 249 9.31 14.44 26.91
N ARG A 250 10.49 14.85 27.44
CA ARG A 250 10.70 14.96 28.90
C ARG A 250 9.93 16.09 29.56
N GLN A 251 9.69 17.23 28.90
CA GLN A 251 8.92 18.31 29.55
C GLN A 251 7.47 17.89 29.85
N LEU A 252 6.90 16.96 29.06
CA LEU A 252 5.57 16.42 29.31
C LEU A 252 5.60 15.15 30.17
N ALA A 253 6.63 14.29 30.04
CA ALA A 253 6.78 13.11 30.90
C ALA A 253 7.23 13.45 32.35
N MET A 254 7.96 14.54 32.58
CA MET A 254 8.33 15.01 33.92
C MET A 254 7.30 15.94 34.56
N ALA A 255 6.22 16.32 33.86
CA ALA A 255 5.10 17.07 34.45
C ALA A 255 4.08 16.17 35.18
N ALA A 256 4.30 14.86 35.17
CA ALA A 256 3.47 13.85 35.83
C ALA A 256 4.17 13.18 37.04
N TRP A 257 5.23 13.80 37.58
CA TRP A 257 5.86 13.45 38.85
C TRP A 257 5.87 14.64 39.78
#